data_AF-R1EVW0-F1
#
_entry.id   AF-R1EVW0-F1
#
_cell.length_a   1.000
_cell.length_b   1.000
_cell.length_c   1.000
_cell.angle_alpha   90.00
_cell.angle_beta   90.00
_cell.angle_gamma   90.00
#
_symmetry.space_group_name_H-M   'P 1'
#
loop_
_entity.id
_entity.type
_entity.pdbx_description
1 polymer ?
#
loop_
_entity_poly.entity_id
_entity_poly.type
_entity_poly.pdbx_seq_one_letter_code
_entity_poly.pdbx_strand_id
1 'polypeptide(L)'
;MPVADFNFDLLKRYITSSQDETLSDLARDLDKRYVGSTSSMTAVLAHFHFLLSNWRRLNLSMLSKGFPEKLDTFTRINRLPAAIFLRWKNGTYAIDADKQYDTANVLSMLGRSMEKLLTLPTDEFERYRRGHPNQISDEERGVPESYHYTTQGDMLMRSQLDAQDNRLPGTGMFDLKTRAVVSIRMDVSEWEQNTGYQIKSDTGKFESFEREYYDMIRSTMLKYSLQARMGRMDGIFVAFHNIERIFGFQYVSIEEMDRALHNTIDGTRHLGDQEFRLSVDLLNKALNIATEKFPETVSIQTSCYERHVR
;
A
#
# COMPACT_ATOMS: atom_id res chain seq x y z
N MET A 1 -4.26 8.01 21.95
CA MET A 1 -4.29 9.48 21.83
C MET A 1 -5.32 9.86 20.77
N PRO A 2 -6.34 10.69 21.09
CA PRO A 2 -7.30 11.20 20.11
C PRO A 2 -6.64 12.01 18.98
N VAL A 3 -7.29 12.10 17.82
CA VAL A 3 -6.81 12.88 16.65
C VAL A 3 -6.51 14.33 17.02
N ALA A 4 -7.38 14.96 17.81
CA ALA A 4 -7.22 16.37 18.21
C ALA A 4 -5.95 16.62 19.05
N ASP A 5 -5.54 15.63 19.83
CA ASP A 5 -4.39 15.72 20.75
C ASP A 5 -3.06 15.47 20.05
N PHE A 6 -3.07 14.76 18.91
CA PHE A 6 -1.86 14.42 18.17
C PHE A 6 -1.35 15.60 17.35
N ASN A 7 -0.06 15.91 17.47
CA ASN A 7 0.60 16.96 16.70
C ASN A 7 1.15 16.42 15.38
N PHE A 8 0.34 16.46 14.33
CA PHE A 8 0.71 15.97 12.99
C PHE A 8 1.88 16.73 12.35
N ASP A 9 2.19 17.95 12.81
CA ASP A 9 3.32 18.74 12.32
C ASP A 9 4.68 18.15 12.75
N LEU A 10 4.67 17.27 13.76
CA LEU A 10 5.87 16.53 14.20
C LEU A 10 6.14 15.29 13.34
N LEU A 11 5.22 14.90 12.45
CA LEU A 11 5.48 13.82 11.51
C LEU A 11 6.47 14.26 10.44
N LYS A 12 7.36 13.33 10.04
CA LYS A 12 8.30 13.56 8.94
C LYS A 12 7.57 13.94 7.65
N ARG A 13 8.20 14.69 6.77
CA ARG A 13 7.59 14.98 5.46
C ARG A 13 7.71 13.77 4.56
N TYR A 14 6.64 13.45 3.84
CA TYR A 14 6.66 12.40 2.82
C TYR A 14 7.54 12.84 1.64
N ILE A 15 8.49 11.99 1.24
CA ILE A 15 9.42 12.25 0.12
C ILE A 15 8.94 11.48 -1.11
N THR A 16 8.59 12.19 -2.19
CA THR A 16 8.27 11.58 -3.49
C THR A 16 9.53 10.99 -4.14
N SER A 17 9.38 10.06 -5.08
CA SER A 17 10.51 9.45 -5.78
C SER A 17 11.38 10.52 -6.46
N SER A 18 10.73 11.55 -7.02
CA SER A 18 11.39 12.68 -7.69
C SER A 18 12.15 13.65 -6.77
N GLN A 19 11.90 13.59 -5.47
CA GLN A 19 12.56 14.42 -4.46
C GLN A 19 13.63 13.65 -3.68
N ASP A 20 13.78 12.35 -3.93
CA ASP A 20 14.77 11.50 -3.27
C ASP A 20 16.07 11.45 -4.09
N GLU A 21 17.02 12.31 -3.74
CA GLU A 21 18.35 12.31 -4.37
C GLU A 21 19.10 11.00 -4.12
N THR A 22 19.00 10.43 -2.91
CA THR A 22 19.69 9.19 -2.55
C THR A 22 19.24 8.04 -3.45
N LEU A 23 17.93 7.94 -3.69
CA LEU A 23 17.37 6.96 -4.61
C LEU A 23 17.84 7.19 -6.05
N SER A 24 17.94 8.44 -6.48
CA SER A 24 18.38 8.79 -7.83
C SER A 24 19.88 8.56 -8.04
N ASP A 25 20.71 8.86 -7.04
CA ASP A 25 22.15 8.57 -7.01
C ASP A 25 22.39 7.06 -7.08
N LEU A 26 21.72 6.30 -6.21
CA LEU A 26 21.83 4.84 -6.20
C LEU A 26 21.40 4.22 -7.55
N ALA A 27 20.39 4.78 -8.20
CA ALA A 27 19.99 4.34 -9.54
C ALA A 27 21.09 4.55 -10.57
N ARG A 28 21.76 5.71 -10.56
CA ARG A 28 22.90 5.97 -11.46
C ARG A 28 24.06 5.01 -11.19
N ASP A 29 24.40 4.79 -9.92
CA ASP A 29 25.49 3.90 -9.52
C ASP A 29 25.25 2.44 -9.96
N LEU A 30 23.97 2.04 -10.01
CA LEU A 30 23.54 0.70 -10.43
C LEU A 30 23.13 0.60 -11.91
N ASP A 31 23.35 1.65 -12.70
CA ASP A 31 22.95 1.75 -14.11
C ASP A 31 21.46 1.42 -14.30
N LYS A 32 20.62 2.11 -13.52
CA LYS A 32 19.14 2.03 -13.56
C LYS A 32 18.57 3.34 -14.09
N ARG A 33 17.55 3.21 -14.94
CA ARG A 33 16.94 4.33 -15.65
C ARG A 33 15.72 4.89 -14.93
N TYR A 34 15.00 4.05 -14.21
CA TYR A 34 13.73 4.41 -13.56
C TYR A 34 13.80 4.22 -12.06
N VAL A 35 13.29 5.19 -11.31
CA VAL A 35 13.17 5.12 -9.86
C VAL A 35 11.72 5.27 -9.43
N GLY A 36 11.28 4.53 -8.41
CA GLY A 36 9.92 4.64 -7.90
C GLY A 36 9.78 4.13 -6.48
N SER A 37 8.74 4.57 -5.78
CA SER A 37 8.38 4.05 -4.47
C SER A 37 7.29 2.99 -4.60
N THR A 38 7.14 2.15 -3.57
CA THR A 38 6.01 1.23 -3.48
C THR A 38 4.68 1.94 -3.71
N SER A 39 4.46 3.06 -3.01
CA SER A 39 3.25 3.87 -3.16
C SER A 39 3.02 4.44 -4.56
N SER A 40 4.08 4.82 -5.30
CA SER A 40 3.91 5.43 -6.64
C SER A 40 3.68 4.40 -7.74
N MET A 41 4.24 3.20 -7.58
CA MET A 41 4.18 2.15 -8.60
C MET A 41 3.01 1.19 -8.42
N THR A 42 2.44 1.08 -7.21
CA THR A 42 1.44 0.03 -6.93
C THR A 42 0.22 0.09 -7.87
N ALA A 43 -0.31 1.28 -8.14
CA ALA A 43 -1.52 1.44 -8.95
C ALA A 43 -1.29 1.00 -10.40
N VAL A 44 -0.19 1.43 -11.03
CA VAL A 44 0.15 1.02 -12.40
C VAL A 44 0.50 -0.47 -12.48
N LEU A 45 1.19 -1.03 -11.49
CA LEU A 45 1.50 -2.46 -11.45
C LEU A 45 0.24 -3.32 -11.31
N ALA A 46 -0.79 -2.84 -10.59
CA ALA A 46 -2.07 -3.53 -10.50
C ALA A 46 -2.73 -3.69 -11.88
N HIS A 47 -2.60 -2.72 -12.78
CA HIS A 47 -3.12 -2.83 -14.15
C HIS A 47 -2.43 -3.92 -14.96
N PHE A 48 -1.10 -4.04 -14.85
CA PHE A 48 -0.37 -5.14 -15.49
C PHE A 48 -0.76 -6.50 -14.89
N HIS A 49 -1.00 -6.58 -13.58
CA HIS A 49 -1.55 -7.78 -12.98
C HIS A 49 -2.94 -8.12 -13.55
N PHE A 50 -3.86 -7.17 -13.71
CA PHE A 50 -5.17 -7.42 -14.32
C PHE A 50 -5.06 -7.93 -15.77
N LEU A 51 -4.11 -7.38 -16.53
CA LEU A 51 -3.81 -7.83 -17.89
C LEU A 51 -3.30 -9.27 -17.91
N LEU A 52 -2.28 -9.59 -17.10
CA LEU A 52 -1.64 -10.91 -17.06
C LEU A 52 -2.58 -12.00 -16.52
N SER A 53 -3.35 -11.68 -15.50
CA SER A 53 -4.32 -12.59 -14.88
C SER A 53 -5.61 -12.74 -15.70
N ASN A 54 -5.80 -11.93 -16.74
CA ASN A 54 -7.04 -11.81 -17.50
C ASN A 54 -8.26 -11.64 -16.58
N TRP A 55 -8.20 -10.64 -15.68
CA TRP A 55 -9.27 -10.36 -14.72
C TRP A 55 -9.68 -11.57 -13.87
N ARG A 56 -8.71 -12.36 -13.43
CA ARG A 56 -8.95 -13.52 -12.56
C ARG A 56 -9.84 -13.16 -11.37
N ARG A 57 -10.82 -14.02 -11.10
CA ARG A 57 -11.72 -13.90 -9.94
C ARG A 57 -10.95 -14.17 -8.64
N LEU A 58 -11.33 -13.44 -7.61
CA LEU A 58 -10.82 -13.57 -6.26
C LEU A 58 -11.28 -14.90 -5.66
N ASN A 59 -10.38 -15.57 -4.96
CA ASN A 59 -10.72 -16.72 -4.15
C ASN A 59 -11.21 -16.24 -2.78
N LEU A 60 -12.48 -16.48 -2.49
CA LEU A 60 -13.12 -16.11 -1.23
C LEU A 60 -13.33 -17.30 -0.29
N SER A 61 -12.64 -18.42 -0.53
CA SER A 61 -12.80 -19.66 0.27
C SER A 61 -12.40 -19.53 1.74
N MET A 62 -11.69 -18.46 2.10
CA MET A 62 -11.39 -18.10 3.50
C MET A 62 -12.57 -17.53 4.28
N LEU A 63 -13.63 -17.10 3.60
CA LEU A 63 -14.85 -16.63 4.24
C LEU A 63 -15.76 -17.81 4.56
N SER A 64 -16.68 -17.62 5.51
CA SER A 64 -17.66 -18.64 5.86
C SER A 64 -18.58 -18.93 4.67
N LYS A 65 -19.01 -20.20 4.55
CA LYS A 65 -19.96 -20.63 3.51
C LYS A 65 -21.28 -19.85 3.54
N GLY A 66 -21.66 -19.34 4.71
CA GLY A 66 -22.90 -18.58 4.93
C GLY A 66 -22.76 -17.09 4.63
N PHE A 67 -21.58 -16.60 4.25
CA PHE A 67 -21.38 -15.18 3.96
C PHE A 67 -22.23 -14.75 2.74
N PRO A 68 -23.05 -13.69 2.88
CA PRO A 68 -24.11 -13.43 1.90
C PRO A 68 -23.63 -12.75 0.61
N GLU A 69 -22.47 -12.07 0.65
CA GLU A 69 -21.95 -11.34 -0.51
C GLU A 69 -21.26 -12.29 -1.50
N LYS A 70 -21.49 -12.07 -2.79
CA LYS A 70 -21.06 -13.00 -3.85
C LYS A 70 -20.09 -12.39 -4.87
N LEU A 71 -19.77 -11.10 -4.76
CA LEU A 71 -18.89 -10.45 -5.72
C LEU A 71 -17.46 -10.90 -5.47
N ASP A 72 -16.93 -11.68 -6.40
CA ASP A 72 -15.56 -12.22 -6.42
C ASP A 72 -14.62 -11.37 -7.31
N THR A 73 -14.96 -10.10 -7.53
CA THR A 73 -14.21 -9.17 -8.38
C THR A 73 -13.66 -8.00 -7.57
N PHE A 74 -12.54 -7.43 -8.03
CA PHE A 74 -12.02 -6.18 -7.49
C PHE A 74 -13.08 -5.06 -7.52
N THR A 75 -13.02 -4.15 -6.55
CA THR A 75 -13.98 -3.04 -6.49
C THR A 75 -13.88 -2.13 -7.72
N ARG A 76 -14.96 -1.43 -8.06
CA ARG A 76 -14.97 -0.54 -9.25
C ARG A 76 -13.84 0.48 -9.25
N ILE A 77 -13.49 1.04 -8.09
CA ILE A 77 -12.43 2.07 -7.99
C ILE A 77 -11.05 1.50 -8.31
N ASN A 78 -10.75 0.27 -7.89
CA ASN A 78 -9.50 -0.43 -8.23
C ASN A 78 -9.37 -0.74 -9.72
N ARG A 79 -10.48 -0.68 -10.46
CA ARG A 79 -10.54 -0.99 -11.90
C ARG A 79 -10.49 0.27 -12.77
N LEU A 80 -10.54 1.46 -12.15
CA LEU A 80 -10.35 2.73 -12.85
C LEU A 80 -8.90 2.88 -13.32
N PRO A 81 -8.64 3.68 -14.37
CA PRO A 81 -7.28 3.96 -14.84
C PRO A 81 -6.35 4.47 -13.73
N ALA A 82 -5.07 4.10 -13.81
CA ALA A 82 -4.00 4.64 -12.98
C ALA A 82 -3.05 5.50 -13.83
N ALA A 83 -2.72 6.70 -13.35
CA ALA A 83 -1.78 7.59 -13.99
C ALA A 83 -0.51 7.77 -13.14
N ILE A 84 0.61 7.92 -13.83
CA ILE A 84 1.92 8.22 -13.25
C ILE A 84 2.60 9.35 -14.04
N PHE A 85 3.45 10.11 -13.36
CA PHE A 85 4.35 11.06 -13.99
C PHE A 85 5.77 10.52 -14.00
N LEU A 86 6.46 10.63 -15.13
CA LEU A 86 7.90 10.41 -15.20
C LEU A 86 8.60 11.76 -15.14
N ARG A 87 9.24 12.03 -14.00
CA ARG A 87 10.03 13.25 -13.82
C ARG A 87 11.48 12.93 -14.12
N TRP A 88 11.99 13.43 -15.23
CA TRP A 88 13.40 13.30 -15.56
C TRP A 88 14.25 14.18 -14.64
N LYS A 89 15.35 13.63 -14.12
CA LYS A 89 16.36 14.36 -13.36
C LYS A 89 17.71 13.66 -13.47
N ASN A 90 18.72 14.38 -13.97
CA ASN A 90 20.13 13.97 -13.96
C ASN A 90 20.34 12.52 -14.44
N GLY A 91 19.75 12.16 -15.58
CA GLY A 91 19.93 10.83 -16.20
C GLY A 91 18.97 9.73 -15.73
N THR A 92 18.09 10.01 -14.75
CA THR A 92 17.08 9.05 -14.26
C THR A 92 15.67 9.61 -14.44
N TYR A 93 14.67 8.73 -14.49
CA TYR A 93 13.25 9.09 -14.54
C TYR A 93 12.55 8.61 -13.26
N ALA A 94 12.08 9.55 -12.45
CA ALA A 94 11.32 9.25 -11.25
C ALA A 94 9.84 9.05 -11.54
N ILE A 95 9.29 7.93 -11.07
CA ILE A 95 7.88 7.56 -11.14
C ILE A 95 7.18 8.14 -9.91
N ASP A 96 6.36 9.17 -10.15
CA ASP A 96 5.45 9.73 -9.16
C ASP A 96 4.00 9.33 -9.48
N ALA A 97 3.20 9.06 -8.44
CA ALA A 97 1.77 8.86 -8.60
C ALA A 97 1.09 10.18 -9.00
N ASP A 98 0.11 10.10 -9.89
CA ASP A 98 -0.82 11.20 -10.09
C ASP A 98 -1.77 11.30 -8.88
N LYS A 99 -1.70 12.46 -8.21
CA LYS A 99 -2.49 12.79 -7.02
C LYS A 99 -3.35 14.03 -7.24
N GLN A 100 -3.56 14.46 -8.49
CA GLN A 100 -4.29 15.70 -8.79
C GLN A 100 -5.69 15.74 -8.19
N TYR A 101 -6.33 14.58 -8.02
CA TYR A 101 -7.67 14.44 -7.47
C TYR A 101 -7.68 13.84 -6.05
N ASP A 102 -6.51 13.62 -5.44
CA ASP A 102 -6.42 13.12 -4.08
C ASP A 102 -6.70 14.27 -3.10
N THR A 103 -7.74 14.12 -2.27
CA THR A 103 -8.00 15.03 -1.16
C THR A 103 -7.40 14.48 0.13
N ALA A 104 -6.69 15.33 0.87
CA ALA A 104 -6.23 15.00 2.20
C ALA A 104 -7.45 14.70 3.09
N ASN A 105 -7.37 13.61 3.84
CA ASN A 105 -8.45 13.18 4.72
C ASN A 105 -7.89 12.63 6.04
N VAL A 106 -8.78 12.46 7.02
CA VAL A 106 -8.43 12.02 8.38
C VAL A 106 -7.69 10.69 8.38
N LEU A 107 -8.04 9.75 7.48
CA LEU A 107 -7.45 8.42 7.43
C LEU A 107 -5.98 8.43 7.04
N SER A 108 -5.58 9.29 6.11
CA SER A 108 -4.17 9.44 5.70
C SER A 108 -3.30 9.93 6.85
N MET A 109 -3.80 10.86 7.68
CA MET A 109 -3.08 11.36 8.85
C MET A 109 -3.05 10.33 9.99
N LEU A 110 -4.19 9.71 10.25
CA LEU A 110 -4.36 8.67 11.25
C LEU A 110 -3.47 7.46 11.01
N GLY A 111 -3.32 7.01 9.76
CA GLY A 111 -2.43 5.88 9.43
C GLY A 111 -1.02 6.11 9.94
N ARG A 112 -0.46 7.31 9.74
CA ARG A 112 0.89 7.69 10.20
C ARG A 112 1.00 7.78 11.72
N SER A 113 -0.04 8.29 12.38
CA SER A 113 -0.09 8.34 13.84
C SER A 113 -0.16 6.94 14.44
N MET A 114 -1.00 6.06 13.88
CA MET A 114 -1.12 4.68 14.34
C MET A 114 0.12 3.84 14.04
N GLU A 115 0.83 4.11 12.95
CA GLU A 115 2.14 3.49 12.71
C GLU A 115 3.10 3.78 13.87
N LYS A 116 3.19 5.05 14.32
CA LYS A 116 4.00 5.40 15.50
C LYS A 116 3.47 4.78 16.78
N LEU A 117 2.15 4.76 16.99
CA LEU A 117 1.53 4.13 18.16
C LEU A 117 1.90 2.64 18.27
N LEU A 118 2.00 1.94 17.13
CA LEU A 118 2.21 0.50 17.09
C LEU A 118 3.69 0.10 16.97
N THR A 119 4.60 1.06 16.80
CA THR A 119 6.05 0.80 16.63
C THR A 119 6.93 1.45 17.69
N LEU A 120 6.42 2.45 18.41
CA LEU A 120 7.18 3.15 19.47
C LEU A 120 6.77 2.71 20.87
N PRO A 121 7.69 2.77 21.84
CA PRO A 121 7.34 2.80 23.26
C PRO A 121 6.33 3.90 23.58
N THR A 122 5.50 3.67 24.61
CA THR A 122 4.40 4.59 24.95
C THR A 122 4.89 5.99 25.33
N ASP A 123 5.98 6.09 26.08
CA ASP A 123 6.62 7.34 26.47
C ASP A 123 7.14 8.14 25.27
N GLU A 124 7.75 7.46 24.29
CA GLU A 124 8.16 8.09 23.02
C GLU A 124 6.97 8.54 22.18
N PHE A 125 5.89 7.75 22.14
CA PHE A 125 4.68 8.11 21.41
C PHE A 125 3.97 9.34 22.02
N GLU A 126 3.95 9.47 23.34
CA GLU A 126 3.33 10.63 24.02
C GLU A 126 4.06 11.96 23.72
N ARG A 127 5.32 11.92 23.28
CA ARG A 127 6.04 13.12 22.79
C ARG A 127 5.41 13.75 21.56
N TYR A 128 4.57 13.01 20.82
CA TYR A 128 3.80 13.55 19.69
C TYR A 128 2.53 14.31 20.12
N ARG A 129 2.19 14.33 21.42
CA ARG A 129 1.04 15.09 21.93
C ARG A 129 1.27 16.60 21.80
N ARG A 130 0.22 17.35 21.47
CA ARG A 130 0.24 18.82 21.52
C ARG A 130 0.55 19.30 22.94
N GLY A 131 1.51 20.21 23.07
CA GLY A 131 1.90 20.78 24.36
C GLY A 131 2.76 19.87 25.25
N HIS A 132 3.22 18.71 24.75
CA HIS A 132 4.16 17.87 25.51
C HIS A 132 5.46 18.67 25.80
N PRO A 133 6.02 18.63 27.03
CA PRO A 133 7.19 19.44 27.38
C PRO A 133 8.46 19.05 26.61
N ASN A 134 8.56 17.80 26.16
CA ASN A 134 9.69 17.28 25.40
C ASN A 134 9.23 16.74 24.03
N GLN A 135 8.78 17.62 23.15
CA GLN A 135 8.36 17.25 21.79
C GLN A 135 9.55 16.81 20.92
N ILE A 136 9.24 16.07 19.84
CA ILE A 136 10.24 15.64 18.85
C ILE A 136 10.93 16.87 18.24
N SER A 137 12.27 16.90 18.27
CA SER A 137 13.06 18.00 17.72
C SER A 137 13.15 17.96 16.18
N ASP A 138 13.61 19.05 15.57
CA ASP A 138 13.83 19.11 14.12
C ASP A 138 14.92 18.14 13.65
N GLU A 139 15.96 17.96 14.46
CA GLU A 139 17.04 17.00 14.22
C GLU A 139 16.52 15.56 14.25
N GLU A 140 15.69 15.20 15.23
CA GLU A 140 15.07 13.86 15.31
C GLU A 140 14.14 13.58 14.12
N ARG A 141 13.41 14.61 13.66
CA ARG A 141 12.60 14.51 12.42
C ARG A 141 13.48 14.35 11.18
N GLY A 142 14.70 14.88 11.19
CA GLY A 142 15.65 14.81 10.08
C GLY A 142 16.32 13.45 9.89
N VAL A 143 16.26 12.55 10.88
CA VAL A 143 16.83 11.20 10.75
C VAL A 143 16.15 10.47 9.57
N PRO A 144 16.89 9.89 8.61
CA PRO A 144 16.29 9.15 7.51
C PRO A 144 15.43 7.98 7.99
N GLU A 145 14.37 7.66 7.25
CA GLU A 145 13.63 6.42 7.49
C GLU A 145 14.41 5.21 6.96
N SER A 146 14.09 4.04 7.48
CA SER A 146 14.68 2.79 7.00
C SER A 146 14.02 2.40 5.68
N TYR A 147 14.81 2.35 4.61
CA TYR A 147 14.36 1.96 3.28
C TYR A 147 15.00 0.65 2.84
N HIS A 148 14.22 -0.14 2.10
CA HIS A 148 14.70 -1.27 1.31
C HIS A 148 14.70 -0.90 -0.17
N TYR A 149 15.76 -1.25 -0.88
CA TYR A 149 15.93 -0.96 -2.30
C TYR A 149 15.98 -2.27 -3.09
N THR A 150 15.07 -2.42 -4.07
CA THR A 150 14.95 -3.60 -4.91
C THR A 150 15.13 -3.21 -6.37
N THR A 151 15.90 -3.99 -7.14
CA THR A 151 16.07 -3.77 -8.59
C THR A 151 15.38 -4.85 -9.42
N GLN A 152 14.89 -4.46 -10.59
CA GLN A 152 14.45 -5.38 -11.63
C GLN A 152 14.51 -4.68 -13.00
N GLY A 153 15.25 -5.25 -13.96
CA GLY A 153 15.51 -4.59 -15.24
C GLY A 153 16.18 -3.23 -15.04
N ASP A 154 15.58 -2.19 -15.62
CA ASP A 154 16.04 -0.80 -15.48
C ASP A 154 15.40 -0.07 -14.29
N MET A 155 14.63 -0.78 -13.46
CA MET A 155 13.88 -0.20 -12.34
C MET A 155 14.67 -0.35 -11.03
N LEU A 156 14.72 0.72 -10.25
CA LEU A 156 15.07 0.74 -8.83
C LEU A 156 13.85 1.17 -8.02
N MET A 157 13.44 0.31 -7.09
CA MET A 157 12.22 0.48 -6.29
C MET A 157 12.58 0.66 -4.82
N ARG A 158 12.02 1.69 -4.18
CA ARG A 158 12.16 1.98 -2.75
C ARG A 158 10.92 1.56 -1.99
N SER A 159 11.11 0.82 -0.90
CA SER A 159 10.07 0.55 0.09
C SER A 159 10.48 1.06 1.46
N GLN A 160 9.59 1.76 2.14
CA GLN A 160 9.73 2.03 3.56
C GLN A 160 9.55 0.71 4.32
N LEU A 161 10.35 0.49 5.36
CA LEU A 161 10.23 -0.65 6.24
C LEU A 161 9.60 -0.20 7.55
N ASP A 162 8.43 -0.74 7.87
CA ASP A 162 7.66 -0.33 9.05
C ASP A 162 8.09 -1.10 10.30
N ALA A 163 8.20 -2.43 10.21
CA ALA A 163 8.50 -3.28 11.37
C ALA A 163 9.17 -4.61 11.00
N GLN A 164 9.82 -5.21 12.00
CA GLN A 164 10.48 -6.51 11.92
C GLN A 164 10.21 -7.29 13.20
N ASP A 165 9.89 -8.58 13.09
CA ASP A 165 9.75 -9.47 14.25
C ASP A 165 10.27 -10.88 13.93
N ASN A 166 11.20 -11.37 14.75
CA ASN A 166 11.83 -12.69 14.58
C ASN A 166 10.87 -13.88 14.76
N ARG A 167 9.66 -13.68 15.26
CA ARG A 167 8.63 -14.73 15.39
C ARG A 167 7.92 -14.99 14.06
N LEU A 168 8.01 -14.08 13.11
CA LEU A 168 7.43 -14.23 11.78
C LEU A 168 8.37 -15.02 10.85
N PRO A 169 7.84 -15.74 9.84
CA PRO A 169 8.64 -16.50 8.91
C PRO A 169 9.50 -15.58 8.02
N GLY A 170 10.48 -16.17 7.33
CA GLY A 170 11.29 -15.47 6.34
C GLY A 170 12.27 -14.47 6.96
N THR A 171 12.22 -13.23 6.50
CA THR A 171 13.02 -12.12 7.05
C THR A 171 12.43 -11.55 8.35
N GLY A 172 11.15 -11.86 8.60
CA GLY A 172 10.36 -11.27 9.67
C GLY A 172 9.96 -9.81 9.41
N MET A 173 10.28 -9.27 8.23
CA MET A 173 9.92 -7.91 7.83
C MET A 173 8.45 -7.85 7.41
N PHE A 174 7.70 -6.87 7.91
CA PHE A 174 6.33 -6.67 7.50
C PHE A 174 5.98 -5.19 7.43
N ASP A 175 4.98 -4.90 6.61
CA ASP A 175 4.40 -3.58 6.49
C ASP A 175 3.30 -3.40 7.55
N LEU A 176 3.13 -2.20 8.09
CA LEU A 176 2.05 -1.92 9.02
C LEU A 176 0.97 -1.10 8.31
N LYS A 177 -0.27 -1.55 8.43
CA LYS A 177 -1.43 -0.89 7.82
C LYS A 177 -2.56 -0.79 8.80
N THR A 178 -3.39 0.23 8.60
CA THR A 178 -4.61 0.40 9.37
C THR A 178 -5.80 0.36 8.43
N ARG A 179 -6.91 -0.16 8.93
CA ARG A 179 -8.16 -0.28 8.19
C ARG A 179 -9.31 0.23 9.05
N ALA A 180 -9.77 1.43 8.73
CA ALA A 180 -11.00 1.96 9.31
C ALA A 180 -12.18 1.11 8.86
N VAL A 181 -13.17 0.85 9.71
CA VAL A 181 -14.39 0.06 9.40
C VAL A 181 -15.21 0.66 8.26
N VAL A 182 -16.11 -0.15 7.68
CA VAL A 182 -16.87 0.24 6.46
C VAL A 182 -17.64 1.55 6.58
N SER A 183 -18.21 1.88 7.75
CA SER A 183 -18.96 3.13 7.96
C SER A 183 -18.08 4.35 7.69
N ILE A 184 -16.85 4.34 8.20
CA ILE A 184 -15.87 5.41 8.00
C ILE A 184 -15.40 5.47 6.55
N ARG A 185 -15.12 4.31 5.92
CA ARG A 185 -14.60 4.27 4.55
C ARG A 185 -15.61 4.75 3.51
N MET A 186 -16.90 4.55 3.77
CA MET A 186 -17.97 4.95 2.84
C MET A 186 -18.31 6.43 2.94
N ASP A 187 -18.03 7.08 4.07
CA ASP A 187 -18.23 8.51 4.27
C ASP A 187 -17.12 9.10 5.17
N VAL A 188 -15.95 9.32 4.56
CA VAL A 188 -14.78 9.85 5.26
C VAL A 188 -14.95 11.34 5.62
N SER A 189 -15.81 12.06 4.90
CA SER A 189 -16.12 13.48 5.17
C SER A 189 -16.86 13.66 6.48
N GLU A 190 -17.82 12.80 6.78
CA GLU A 190 -18.64 12.84 8.00
C GLU A 190 -18.21 11.73 8.97
N TRP A 191 -16.90 11.50 9.08
CA TRP A 191 -16.37 10.36 9.84
C TRP A 191 -16.75 10.42 11.32
N GLU A 192 -16.89 11.61 11.92
CA GLU A 192 -17.28 11.79 13.32
C GLU A 192 -18.66 11.18 13.62
N GLN A 193 -19.59 11.25 12.66
CA GLN A 193 -20.93 10.69 12.81
C GLN A 193 -20.95 9.15 12.63
N ASN A 194 -19.88 8.60 12.06
CA ASN A 194 -19.79 7.21 11.61
C ASN A 194 -18.93 6.32 12.51
N THR A 195 -18.42 6.85 13.64
CA THR A 195 -17.59 6.10 14.61
C THR A 195 -18.38 5.04 15.38
N GLY A 196 -19.71 5.10 15.42
CA GLY A 196 -20.54 4.17 16.19
C GLY A 196 -20.49 2.70 15.72
N TYR A 197 -20.08 2.43 14.47
CA TYR A 197 -19.95 1.06 13.95
C TYR A 197 -18.77 0.33 14.61
N GLN A 198 -19.01 -0.88 15.10
CA GLN A 198 -18.00 -1.69 15.77
C GLN A 198 -17.92 -3.10 15.20
N ILE A 199 -16.74 -3.72 15.27
CA ILE A 199 -16.60 -5.15 15.01
C ILE A 199 -16.97 -5.90 16.31
N LYS A 200 -18.12 -6.58 16.28
CA LYS A 200 -18.72 -7.29 17.42
C LYS A 200 -18.64 -8.81 17.30
N SER A 201 -18.51 -9.33 16.08
CA SER A 201 -18.43 -10.77 15.80
C SER A 201 -17.35 -11.08 14.77
N ASP A 202 -16.92 -12.34 14.73
CA ASP A 202 -15.98 -12.81 13.70
C ASP A 202 -16.67 -12.92 12.33
N THR A 203 -17.89 -13.47 12.31
CA THR A 203 -18.68 -13.71 11.10
C THR A 203 -19.93 -12.83 11.03
N GLY A 204 -20.41 -12.55 9.82
CA GLY A 204 -21.66 -11.81 9.61
C GLY A 204 -21.57 -10.80 8.46
N LYS A 205 -22.71 -10.20 8.10
CA LYS A 205 -22.79 -9.23 6.98
C LYS A 205 -22.25 -7.83 7.33
N PHE A 206 -22.45 -7.43 8.58
CA PHE A 206 -22.09 -6.13 9.16
C PHE A 206 -21.65 -6.33 10.60
N GLU A 207 -20.95 -5.34 11.14
CA GLU A 207 -20.36 -5.36 12.48
C GLU A 207 -19.51 -6.61 12.74
N SER A 208 -18.90 -7.14 11.66
CA SER A 208 -18.16 -8.40 11.68
C SER A 208 -16.77 -8.24 11.07
N PHE A 209 -15.82 -9.00 11.58
CA PHE A 209 -14.47 -9.07 10.99
C PHE A 209 -14.53 -9.61 9.56
N GLU A 210 -15.33 -10.65 9.31
CA GLU A 210 -15.52 -11.27 8.00
C GLU A 210 -15.96 -10.26 6.94
N ARG A 211 -16.83 -9.30 7.28
CA ARG A 211 -17.21 -8.21 6.37
C ARG A 211 -16.01 -7.33 6.04
N GLU A 212 -15.27 -6.90 7.06
CA GLU A 212 -14.13 -6.01 6.89
C GLU A 212 -13.01 -6.68 6.08
N TYR A 213 -12.82 -7.99 6.28
CA TYR A 213 -11.86 -8.82 5.58
C TYR A 213 -12.28 -9.09 4.12
N TYR A 214 -13.56 -9.41 3.85
CA TYR A 214 -14.10 -9.48 2.50
C TYR A 214 -13.88 -8.19 1.70
N ASP A 215 -14.24 -7.05 2.30
CA ASP A 215 -14.02 -5.75 1.66
C ASP A 215 -12.51 -5.52 1.42
N MET A 216 -11.64 -5.98 2.33
CA MET A 216 -10.18 -5.86 2.20
C MET A 216 -9.63 -6.68 1.05
N ILE A 217 -10.06 -7.94 0.91
CA ILE A 217 -9.70 -8.84 -0.20
C ILE A 217 -9.97 -8.15 -1.54
N ARG A 218 -11.15 -7.54 -1.68
CA ARG A 218 -11.60 -6.92 -2.94
C ARG A 218 -10.98 -5.56 -3.23
N SER A 219 -10.58 -4.80 -2.20
CA SER A 219 -10.18 -3.39 -2.34
C SER A 219 -8.67 -3.15 -2.20
N THR A 220 -8.01 -3.79 -1.25
CA THR A 220 -6.63 -3.44 -0.89
C THR A 220 -5.66 -4.59 -0.95
N MET A 221 -6.13 -5.84 -1.01
CA MET A 221 -5.25 -7.01 -0.95
C MET A 221 -4.22 -7.06 -2.07
N LEU A 222 -4.60 -6.71 -3.30
CA LEU A 222 -3.63 -6.63 -4.41
C LEU A 222 -2.58 -5.54 -4.16
N LYS A 223 -2.99 -4.39 -3.62
CA LYS A 223 -2.07 -3.31 -3.26
C LYS A 223 -1.05 -3.80 -2.23
N TYR A 224 -1.52 -4.44 -1.17
CA TYR A 224 -0.72 -5.04 -0.11
C TYR A 224 0.26 -6.09 -0.64
N SER A 225 -0.22 -7.00 -1.48
CA SER A 225 0.59 -8.02 -2.16
C SER A 225 1.74 -7.41 -2.97
N LEU A 226 1.46 -6.38 -3.77
CA LEU A 226 2.47 -5.69 -4.58
C LEU A 226 3.48 -4.94 -3.70
N GLN A 227 3.03 -4.26 -2.65
CA GLN A 227 3.90 -3.52 -1.72
C GLN A 227 4.83 -4.45 -0.96
N ALA A 228 4.31 -5.56 -0.42
CA ALA A 228 5.12 -6.56 0.26
C ALA A 228 6.19 -7.14 -0.66
N ARG A 229 5.85 -7.41 -1.93
CA ARG A 229 6.82 -7.93 -2.92
C ARG A 229 7.90 -6.94 -3.30
N MET A 230 7.54 -5.68 -3.55
CA MET A 230 8.52 -4.62 -3.83
C MET A 230 9.46 -4.39 -2.63
N GLY A 231 8.91 -4.43 -1.41
CA GLY A 231 9.65 -4.23 -0.16
C GLY A 231 10.35 -5.47 0.40
N ARG A 232 10.24 -6.62 -0.28
CA ARG A 232 10.74 -7.93 0.19
C ARG A 232 10.27 -8.27 1.62
N MET A 233 9.04 -7.91 1.93
CA MET A 233 8.37 -8.21 3.20
C MET A 233 7.69 -9.58 3.14
N ASP A 234 7.46 -10.18 4.30
CA ASP A 234 6.81 -11.50 4.44
C ASP A 234 5.28 -11.38 4.58
N GLY A 235 4.76 -10.18 4.83
CA GLY A 235 3.32 -9.93 4.96
C GLY A 235 3.00 -8.51 5.40
N ILE A 236 1.73 -8.31 5.74
CA ILE A 236 1.19 -7.04 6.23
C ILE A 236 0.51 -7.27 7.57
N PHE A 237 0.78 -6.41 8.54
CA PHE A 237 0.05 -6.37 9.81
C PHE A 237 -1.01 -5.27 9.77
N VAL A 238 -2.28 -5.67 9.90
CA VAL A 238 -3.44 -4.78 9.75
C VAL A 238 -4.12 -4.53 11.09
N ALA A 239 -4.23 -3.27 11.50
CA ALA A 239 -5.02 -2.83 12.65
C ALA A 239 -6.42 -2.36 12.21
N PHE A 240 -7.49 -3.00 12.70
CA PHE A 240 -8.87 -2.62 12.40
C PHE A 240 -9.39 -1.62 13.43
N HIS A 241 -9.99 -0.52 13.00
CA HIS A 241 -10.42 0.56 13.91
C HIS A 241 -11.66 1.32 13.41
N ASN A 242 -12.32 2.08 14.30
CA ASN A 242 -13.36 3.06 13.96
C ASN A 242 -12.91 4.50 14.26
N ILE A 243 -11.60 4.73 14.22
CA ILE A 243 -10.91 5.98 14.63
C ILE A 243 -10.83 6.13 16.14
N GLU A 244 -11.91 5.89 16.88
CA GLU A 244 -11.92 6.01 18.35
C GLU A 244 -11.23 4.83 19.05
N ARG A 245 -11.35 3.62 18.47
CA ARG A 245 -10.87 2.38 19.07
C ARG A 245 -10.30 1.45 18.01
N ILE A 246 -9.24 0.72 18.40
CA ILE A 246 -8.75 -0.46 17.67
C ILE A 246 -9.53 -1.68 18.18
N PHE A 247 -10.09 -2.45 17.24
CA PHE A 247 -10.86 -3.66 17.53
C PHE A 247 -9.99 -4.90 17.61
N GLY A 248 -8.95 -4.96 16.81
CA GLY A 248 -8.07 -6.11 16.71
C GLY A 248 -7.06 -5.96 15.59
N PHE A 249 -6.22 -6.97 15.48
CA PHE A 249 -5.12 -7.03 14.53
C PHE A 249 -5.17 -8.32 13.73
N GLN A 250 -4.71 -8.26 12.48
CA GLN A 250 -4.53 -9.43 11.64
C GLN A 250 -3.19 -9.33 10.94
N TYR A 251 -2.37 -10.37 11.05
CA TYR A 251 -1.24 -10.56 10.15
C TYR A 251 -1.72 -11.30 8.90
N VAL A 252 -1.52 -10.71 7.72
CA VAL A 252 -1.84 -11.31 6.43
C VAL A 252 -0.53 -11.60 5.71
N SER A 253 -0.17 -12.89 5.65
CA SER A 253 1.04 -13.36 4.97
C SER A 253 0.95 -13.20 3.45
N ILE A 254 2.08 -13.17 2.74
CA ILE A 254 2.07 -13.22 1.27
C ILE A 254 1.34 -14.47 0.77
N GLU A 255 1.50 -15.61 1.43
CA GLU A 255 0.82 -16.86 1.07
C GLU A 255 -0.71 -16.72 1.14
N GLU A 256 -1.23 -16.05 2.18
CA GLU A 256 -2.65 -15.78 2.32
C GLU A 256 -3.16 -14.78 1.27
N MET A 257 -2.38 -13.73 0.98
CA MET A 257 -2.69 -12.82 -0.12
C MET A 257 -2.72 -13.55 -1.46
N ASP A 258 -1.79 -14.47 -1.69
CA ASP A 258 -1.68 -15.23 -2.93
C ASP A 258 -2.84 -16.20 -3.11
N ARG A 259 -3.25 -16.86 -2.02
CA ARG A 259 -4.43 -17.71 -2.03
C ARG A 259 -5.66 -16.93 -2.47
N ALA A 260 -5.84 -15.69 -1.99
CA ALA A 260 -6.95 -14.82 -2.33
C ALA A 260 -6.89 -14.28 -3.78
N LEU A 261 -5.70 -13.90 -4.26
CA LEU A 261 -5.51 -13.16 -5.53
C LEU A 261 -5.19 -14.06 -6.73
N HIS A 262 -4.43 -15.12 -6.50
CA HIS A 262 -3.89 -15.99 -7.55
C HIS A 262 -4.53 -17.37 -7.55
N ASN A 263 -5.42 -17.65 -6.58
CA ASN A 263 -6.09 -18.95 -6.39
C ASN A 263 -5.07 -20.11 -6.28
N THR A 264 -3.94 -19.83 -5.62
CA THR A 264 -2.90 -20.81 -5.38
C THR A 264 -3.35 -21.80 -4.30
N ILE A 265 -2.93 -23.05 -4.44
CA ILE A 265 -3.06 -24.06 -3.37
C ILE A 265 -2.03 -23.71 -2.29
N ASP A 266 -2.38 -23.91 -1.02
CA ASP A 266 -1.53 -23.62 0.14
C ASP A 266 -0.08 -24.08 -0.09
N GLY A 267 0.88 -23.16 0.07
CA GLY A 267 2.31 -23.42 -0.10
C GLY A 267 2.89 -23.16 -1.50
N THR A 268 2.10 -22.72 -2.49
CA THR A 268 2.59 -22.40 -3.85
C THR A 268 2.62 -20.89 -4.15
N ARG A 269 3.72 -20.22 -3.81
CA ARG A 269 3.92 -18.76 -4.07
C ARG A 269 4.30 -18.40 -5.52
N HIS A 270 4.61 -19.41 -6.33
CA HIS A 270 5.27 -19.20 -7.63
C HIS A 270 4.50 -18.30 -8.61
N LEU A 271 3.16 -18.39 -8.62
CA LEU A 271 2.36 -17.61 -9.58
C LEU A 271 2.36 -16.11 -9.26
N GLY A 272 2.15 -15.73 -7.99
CA GLY A 272 2.13 -14.32 -7.59
C GLY A 272 3.47 -13.62 -7.83
N ASP A 273 4.58 -14.31 -7.52
CA ASP A 273 5.92 -13.78 -7.78
C ASP A 273 6.23 -13.65 -9.28
N GLN A 274 5.78 -14.61 -10.10
CA GLN A 274 5.93 -14.55 -11.55
C GLN A 274 5.11 -13.40 -12.15
N GLU A 275 3.84 -13.25 -11.75
CA GLU A 275 2.98 -12.17 -12.22
C GLU A 275 3.51 -10.80 -11.80
N PHE A 276 4.05 -10.68 -10.58
CA PHE A 276 4.70 -9.46 -10.13
C PHE A 276 5.92 -9.12 -11.00
N ARG A 277 6.84 -10.07 -11.20
CA ARG A 277 8.03 -9.85 -12.03
C ARG A 277 7.65 -9.48 -13.46
N LEU A 278 6.73 -10.21 -14.08
CA LEU A 278 6.24 -9.89 -15.42
C LEU A 278 5.56 -8.52 -15.47
N SER A 279 4.84 -8.10 -14.43
CA SER A 279 4.23 -6.77 -14.34
C SER A 279 5.28 -5.67 -14.34
N VAL A 280 6.37 -5.84 -13.58
CA VAL A 280 7.49 -4.89 -13.54
C VAL A 280 8.21 -4.86 -14.90
N ASP A 281 8.44 -6.01 -15.53
CA ASP A 281 9.09 -6.09 -16.85
C ASP A 281 8.25 -5.42 -17.95
N LEU A 282 6.93 -5.63 -17.94
CA LEU A 282 6.02 -5.01 -18.89
C LEU A 282 5.94 -3.50 -18.69
N LEU A 283 5.89 -3.04 -17.42
CA LEU A 283 6.01 -1.63 -17.10
C LEU A 283 7.33 -1.07 -17.64
N ASN A 284 8.47 -1.69 -17.33
CA ASN A 284 9.78 -1.25 -17.79
C ASN A 284 9.85 -1.12 -19.32
N LYS A 285 9.31 -2.09 -20.06
CA LYS A 285 9.19 -2.01 -21.54
C LYS A 285 8.33 -0.83 -21.99
N ALA A 286 7.19 -0.61 -21.35
CA ALA A 286 6.31 0.52 -21.68
C ALA A 286 7.01 1.86 -21.41
N LEU A 287 7.74 1.98 -20.29
CA LEU A 287 8.51 3.18 -19.97
C LEU A 287 9.66 3.41 -20.97
N ASN A 288 10.35 2.34 -21.39
CA ASN A 288 11.41 2.43 -22.39
C ASN A 288 10.88 2.98 -23.72
N ILE A 289 9.77 2.44 -24.23
CA ILE A 289 9.11 2.96 -25.44
C ILE A 289 8.72 4.43 -25.27
N ALA A 290 8.13 4.79 -24.13
CA ALA A 290 7.64 6.14 -23.88
C ALA A 290 8.79 7.16 -23.80
N THR A 291 9.87 6.84 -23.10
CA THR A 291 11.03 7.72 -22.93
C THR A 291 11.99 7.73 -24.12
N GLU A 292 11.94 6.74 -25.01
CA GLU A 292 12.59 6.80 -26.32
C GLU A 292 11.84 7.75 -27.25
N LYS A 293 10.51 7.69 -27.26
CA LYS A 293 9.67 8.56 -28.09
C LYS A 293 9.61 10.01 -27.58
N PHE A 294 9.61 10.19 -26.27
CA PHE A 294 9.50 11.47 -25.60
C PHE A 294 10.62 11.60 -24.55
N PRO A 295 11.87 11.84 -24.98
CA PRO A 295 12.98 11.98 -24.06
C PRO A 295 12.77 13.17 -23.13
N GLU A 296 13.14 12.99 -21.86
CA GLU A 296 13.19 14.04 -20.82
C GLU A 296 11.84 14.71 -20.51
N THR A 297 10.72 14.22 -21.09
CA THR A 297 9.38 14.78 -20.91
C THR A 297 8.31 13.69 -21.05
N VAL A 298 7.83 13.10 -19.94
CA VAL A 298 6.73 12.11 -20.06
C VAL A 298 5.76 12.11 -18.87
N SER A 299 4.47 12.22 -19.17
CA SER A 299 3.37 11.74 -18.32
C SER A 299 2.80 10.46 -18.95
N ILE A 300 2.59 9.41 -18.15
CA ILE A 300 2.04 8.13 -18.64
C ILE A 300 0.75 7.81 -17.90
N GLN A 301 -0.35 7.68 -18.63
CA GLN A 301 -1.60 7.18 -18.11
C GLN A 301 -1.80 5.73 -18.59
N THR A 302 -2.06 4.83 -17.64
CA THR A 302 -2.36 3.43 -17.93
C THR A 302 -3.83 3.13 -17.64
N SER A 303 -4.48 2.43 -18.56
CA SER A 303 -5.82 1.91 -18.36
C SER A 303 -5.89 0.49 -18.91
N CYS A 304 -6.41 -0.42 -18.09
CA CYS A 304 -6.79 -1.75 -18.56
C CYS A 304 -8.30 -1.83 -18.53
N TYR A 305 -8.90 -2.11 -19.69
CA TYR A 305 -10.33 -2.33 -19.80
C TYR A 305 -10.60 -3.83 -19.88
N GLU A 306 -11.56 -4.31 -19.10
CA GLU A 306 -12.11 -5.66 -19.30
C GLU A 306 -12.89 -5.66 -20.62
N ARG A 307 -12.38 -6.35 -21.64
CA ARG A 307 -13.19 -6.63 -22.83
C ARG A 307 -14.24 -7.63 -22.43
N HIS A 308 -15.48 -7.18 -22.23
CA HIS A 308 -16.62 -8.09 -22.21
C HIS A 308 -16.77 -8.66 -23.62
N VAL A 309 -16.20 -9.85 -23.83
CA VAL A 309 -16.56 -10.67 -24.99
C VAL A 309 -18.01 -11.08 -24.74
N ARG A 310 -18.93 -10.49 -25.50
CA ARG A 310 -20.34 -10.89 -25.51
C ARG A 310 -20.48 -12.29 -26.09
#